data_AF-A0A1J0EGG3-F1
#
_entry.id   AF-A0A1J0EGG3-F1
#
_cell.length_a   1.000
_cell.length_b   1.000
_cell.length_c   1.000
_cell.angle_alpha   90.00
_cell.angle_beta   90.00
_cell.angle_gamma   90.00
#
_symmetry.space_group_name_H-M   'P 1'
#
loop_
_entity.id
_entity.type
_entity.pdbx_description
1 polymer ?
#
loop_
_entity_poly.entity_id
_entity_poly.type
_entity_poly.pdbx_seq_one_letter_code
_entity_poly.pdbx_strand_id
1 'polypeptide(L)'
;MTVFLLLYLCADATRTDCQVVKADSWNGPHAYERCINVVPGLTEALTASNRERHRFVCEVRSDSASPAEHKAQPAFIHQSFRM
;
A
#
# COMPACT_ATOMS: atom_id res chain seq x y z
N MET A 1 -5.79 8.55 -17.30
CA MET A 1 -5.95 8.15 -15.89
C MET A 1 -5.45 6.73 -15.74
N THR A 2 -4.42 6.53 -14.93
CA THR A 2 -3.88 5.21 -14.62
C THR A 2 -4.17 4.92 -13.15
N VAL A 3 -4.54 3.69 -12.82
CA VAL A 3 -4.76 3.25 -11.45
C VAL A 3 -3.81 2.11 -11.15
N PHE A 4 -3.11 2.19 -10.03
CA PHE A 4 -2.25 1.14 -9.52
C PHE A 4 -2.91 0.42 -8.37
N LEU A 5 -2.81 -0.90 -8.37
CA LEU A 5 -3.02 -1.70 -7.17
C LEU A 5 -1.70 -1.78 -6.42
N LEU A 6 -1.68 -1.23 -5.21
CA LEU A 6 -0.53 -1.24 -4.33
C LEU A 6 -0.78 -2.20 -3.16
N LEU A 7 0.21 -3.03 -2.87
CA LEU A 7 0.27 -3.85 -1.67
C LEU A 7 1.23 -3.21 -0.67
N TYR A 8 0.72 -2.87 0.50
CA TYR A 8 1.51 -2.42 1.63
C TYR A 8 1.86 -3.64 2.48
N LEU A 9 3.13 -4.00 2.53
CA LEU A 9 3.69 -5.06 3.35
C LEU A 9 4.31 -4.47 4.60
N CYS A 10 3.55 -4.43 5.70
CA CYS A 10 4.05 -3.88 6.95
C CYS A 10 4.69 -4.96 7.84
N ALA A 11 5.71 -4.56 8.60
CA ALA A 11 6.37 -5.41 9.59
C ALA A 11 5.38 -5.85 10.69
N ASP A 12 4.46 -4.97 11.07
CA ASP A 12 3.46 -5.19 12.09
C ASP A 12 2.13 -4.43 11.83
N ALA A 13 1.19 -4.57 12.77
CA ALA A 13 -0.14 -3.96 12.69
C ALA A 13 -0.15 -2.44 12.94
N THR A 14 0.96 -1.83 13.39
CA THR A 14 1.05 -0.37 13.55
C THR A 14 1.11 0.34 12.21
N ARG A 15 1.50 -0.38 11.14
CA ARG A 15 1.60 0.13 9.76
C ARG A 15 2.52 1.34 9.62
N THR A 16 3.53 1.44 10.49
CA THR A 16 4.53 2.50 10.49
C THR A 16 5.74 2.15 9.63
N ASP A 17 6.10 0.87 9.57
CA ASP A 17 7.15 0.33 8.71
C ASP A 17 6.53 -0.59 7.65
N CYS A 18 6.31 -0.04 6.46
CA CYS A 18 5.69 -0.75 5.35
C CYS A 18 6.50 -0.58 4.05
N GLN A 19 6.77 -1.69 3.39
CA GLN A 19 7.20 -1.70 2.00
C GLN A 19 5.98 -1.61 1.09
N VAL A 20 6.02 -0.74 0.09
CA VAL A 20 4.95 -0.62 -0.91
C VAL A 20 5.38 -1.32 -2.19
N VAL A 21 4.57 -2.27 -2.65
CA VAL A 21 4.80 -3.04 -3.87
C VAL A 21 3.65 -2.80 -4.83
N LYS A 22 3.96 -2.47 -6.09
CA LYS A 22 2.95 -2.40 -7.15
C LYS A 22 2.57 -3.83 -7.57
N ALA A 23 1.33 -4.22 -7.32
CA ALA A 23 0.81 -5.54 -7.66
C ALA A 23 0.19 -5.58 -9.07
N ASP A 24 -0.50 -4.52 -9.48
CA ASP A 24 -1.12 -4.44 -10.81
C ASP A 24 -1.34 -2.98 -11.26
N SER A 25 -1.76 -2.77 -12.51
CA SER A 25 -2.11 -1.47 -13.06
C SER A 25 -3.17 -1.56 -14.15
N TRP A 26 -4.13 -0.64 -14.12
CA TRP A 26 -5.11 -0.45 -15.20
C TRP A 26 -5.06 0.96 -15.76
N ASN A 27 -5.39 1.09 -17.04
CA ASN A 27 -5.56 2.37 -17.71
C ASN A 27 -6.99 2.50 -18.24
N GLY A 28 -7.49 3.74 -18.29
CA GLY A 28 -8.77 4.09 -18.91
C GLY A 28 -9.82 4.56 -17.91
N PRO A 29 -11.02 4.90 -18.40
CA PRO A 29 -12.07 5.52 -17.60
C PRO A 29 -12.58 4.61 -16.48
N HIS A 30 -12.55 3.29 -16.66
CA HIS A 30 -13.01 2.30 -15.68
C HIS A 30 -11.88 1.64 -14.87
N ALA A 31 -10.69 2.27 -14.84
CA ALA A 31 -9.53 1.69 -14.18
C ALA A 31 -9.70 1.60 -12.66
N TYR A 32 -10.39 2.57 -12.05
CA TYR A 32 -10.61 2.59 -10.60
C TYR A 32 -11.61 1.51 -10.18
N GLU A 33 -12.71 1.38 -10.91
CA GLU A 33 -13.75 0.37 -10.71
C GLU A 33 -13.18 -1.04 -10.81
N ARG A 34 -12.30 -1.28 -11.80
CA ARG A 34 -11.59 -2.57 -11.90
C ARG A 34 -10.70 -2.83 -10.68
N CYS A 35 -10.00 -1.83 -10.19
CA CYS A 35 -9.16 -1.98 -9.01
C CYS A 35 -9.98 -2.29 -7.74
N ILE A 36 -11.03 -1.53 -7.45
CA ILE A 36 -11.83 -1.76 -6.23
C ILE A 36 -12.57 -3.09 -6.25
N ASN A 37 -12.93 -3.59 -7.44
CA ASN A 37 -13.61 -4.89 -7.58
C ASN A 37 -12.70 -6.08 -7.25
N VAL A 38 -11.38 -5.96 -7.43
CA VAL A 38 -10.44 -7.05 -7.11
C VAL A 38 -9.95 -7.03 -5.65
N VAL A 39 -9.95 -5.86 -5.00
CA VAL A 39 -9.43 -5.71 -3.62
C VAL A 39 -10.08 -6.65 -2.60
N PRO A 40 -11.42 -6.85 -2.58
CA PRO A 40 -12.06 -7.78 -1.64
C PRO A 40 -11.52 -9.21 -1.77
N GLY A 41 -11.46 -9.74 -2.99
CA GLY A 41 -10.97 -11.10 -3.24
C GLY A 41 -9.50 -11.27 -2.83
N LEU A 42 -8.66 -10.26 -3.09
CA LEU A 42 -7.26 -10.27 -2.66
C LEU A 42 -7.13 -10.20 -1.12
N THR A 43 -7.98 -9.42 -0.47
CA THR A 43 -8.01 -9.30 0.99
C THR A 43 -8.50 -10.60 1.63
N GLU A 44 -9.51 -11.24 1.04
CA GLU A 44 -10.02 -12.53 1.50
C GLU A 44 -9.00 -13.66 1.36
N ALA A 45 -8.15 -13.61 0.33
CA ALA A 45 -7.05 -14.55 0.14
C ALA A 45 -5.94 -14.43 1.20
N LEU A 46 -5.84 -13.31 1.92
CA LEU A 46 -4.90 -13.17 3.04
C LEU A 46 -5.38 -13.94 4.27
N THR A 47 -4.44 -14.57 4.97
CA THR A 47 -4.66 -15.12 6.32
C THR A 47 -5.02 -13.99 7.30
N ALA A 48 -5.67 -14.34 8.41
CA ALA A 48 -6.07 -13.36 9.43
C ALA A 48 -4.90 -12.47 9.90
N SER A 49 -3.74 -13.08 10.21
CA SER A 49 -2.55 -12.34 10.62
C SER A 49 -2.01 -11.41 9.52
N ASN A 50 -2.08 -11.83 8.26
CA ASN A 50 -1.64 -11.00 7.15
C ASN A 50 -2.61 -9.84 6.87
N ARG A 51 -3.91 -9.98 7.15
CA ARG A 51 -4.88 -8.86 7.00
C ARG A 51 -4.62 -7.71 7.98
N GLU A 52 -4.05 -8.00 9.15
CA GLU A 52 -3.66 -6.97 10.12
C GLU A 52 -2.48 -6.14 9.59
N ARG A 53 -1.47 -6.84 9.05
CA ARG A 53 -0.18 -6.28 8.63
C ARG A 53 -0.16 -5.79 7.19
N HIS A 54 -1.02 -6.29 6.32
CA HIS A 54 -0.96 -6.04 4.88
C HIS A 54 -2.28 -5.50 4.36
N ARG A 55 -2.19 -4.57 3.41
CA ARG A 55 -3.38 -3.99 2.77
C ARG A 55 -3.17 -3.76 1.29
N PHE A 56 -4.21 -4.00 0.51
CA PHE A 56 -4.30 -3.60 -0.88
C PHE A 56 -4.97 -2.23 -0.97
N VAL A 57 -4.42 -1.33 -1.81
CA VAL A 57 -4.90 0.03 -2.01
C VAL A 57 -4.91 0.36 -3.50
N CYS A 58 -5.98 1.02 -3.95
CA CYS A 58 -6.08 1.56 -5.31
C CYS A 58 -5.59 3.01 -5.32
N GLU A 59 -4.48 3.28 -6.00
CA GLU A 59 -3.94 4.62 -6.16
C GLU A 59 -4.20 5.15 -7.57
N VAL A 60 -4.91 6.27 -7.68
CA VAL A 60 -5.13 6.95 -8.96
C VAL A 60 -3.95 7.86 -9.24
N ARG A 61 -3.28 7.64 -10.37
CA ARG A 61 -2.23 8.51 -10.88
C ARG A 61 -2.79 9.41 -11.98
N SER A 62 -2.95 10.68 -11.64
CA SER A 62 -3.15 11.79 -12.58
C SER A 62 -1.79 12.23 -13.12
N ASP A 63 -1.71 12.63 -14.40
CA ASP A 63 -0.47 13.03 -15.07
C ASP A 63 0.28 14.21 -14.42
N SER A 64 -0.30 14.87 -13.41
CA SER A 64 0.34 15.91 -12.60
C SER A 64 1.08 15.42 -11.35
N ALA A 65 1.01 14.13 -11.02
CA ALA A 65 1.72 13.57 -9.87
C ALA A 65 3.04 12.91 -10.29
N SER A 66 4.13 13.67 -10.15
CA SER A 66 5.44 13.08 -9.83
C SER A 66 5.23 12.00 -8.77
N PRO A 67 5.88 10.83 -8.88
CA PRO A 67 5.79 9.85 -7.82
C PRO A 67 6.49 10.50 -6.64
N ALA A 68 5.73 11.13 -5.74
CA ALA A 68 6.25 11.50 -4.46
C ALA A 68 6.74 10.19 -3.88
N GLU A 69 8.06 10.06 -3.82
CA GLU A 69 8.74 9.16 -2.92
C GLU A 69 7.99 9.26 -1.60
N HIS A 70 7.10 8.31 -1.34
CA HIS A 70 6.71 8.00 0.01
C HIS A 70 7.98 7.38 0.60
N LYS A 71 8.91 8.27 0.96
CA LYS A 71 9.94 8.02 1.95
C LYS A 71 9.20 7.55 3.20
N ALA A 72 8.94 6.25 3.27
CA ALA A 72 9.12 5.52 4.50
C ALA A 72 10.60 5.71 4.86
N GLN A 73 10.95 6.88 5.37
CA GLN A 73 12.12 7.01 6.21
C GLN A 73 11.72 6.27 7.48
N PRO A 74 12.28 5.10 7.78
CA PRO A 74 12.11 4.53 9.09
C PRO A 74 12.80 5.52 10.02
N ALA A 75 12.02 6.27 10.79
CA ALA A 75 12.54 7.07 11.87
C ALA A 75 12.99 6.08 12.96
N PHE A 76 14.14 5.44 12.76
CA PHE A 76 14.91 4.81 13.82
C PHE A 76 15.43 5.91 14.73
N ILE A 77 14.54 6.48 15.54
CA ILE A 77 14.91 7.31 16.68
C ILE A 77 15.35 6.32 17.76
N HIS A 78 16.64 5.97 17.71
CA HIS A 78 17.34 5.27 18.80
C HIS A 78 17.44 6.26 19.97
N GLN A 79 16.40 6.36 20.81
CA GLN A 79 16.52 7.04 22.11
C GLN A 79 16.78 5.96 23.16
N SER A 80 18.06 5.80 23.47
CA SER A 80 18.56 5.02 24.58
C SER A 80 17.88 5.44 25.89
N PHE A 81 17.07 4.56 26.46
CA PHE A 81 16.69 4.64 27.86
C PHE A 81 17.96 4.47 28.72
N ARG A 82 18.34 5.50 29.47
CA ARG A 82 19.18 5.35 30.66
C ARG A 82 18.33 5.72 31.86
N MET A 83 18.31 4.79 32.83
CA MET A 83 17.70 4.91 34.16
C MET A 83 18.33 6.05 34.96
#